data_AF-A0A7C5BXV2-F1
#
_entry.id   AF-A0A7C5BXV2-F1
#
_cell.length_a   1.000
_cell.length_b   1.000
_cell.length_c   1.000
_cell.angle_alpha   90.00
_cell.angle_beta   90.00
_cell.angle_gamma   90.00
#
_symmetry.space_group_name_H-M   'P 1'
#
loop_
_entity.id
_entity.type
_entity.pdbx_description
1 polymer ?
#
loop_
_entity_poly.entity_id
_entity_poly.type
_entity_poly.pdbx_seq_one_letter_code
_entity_poly.pdbx_strand_id
1 'polypeptide(L)'
;MLARTRSRNIAFASLGLYGIVRRQAQLVKCDNCQLIQLNPRPIAPGNILDVGCATGSSLYPCGVSGSLLDLRTRGWNVHGCDINPRAAEVGQGMGMDIRVGGITEQTYPISTFDVVRFNHLLEHSRSPKDNLRDGYTLLASRPI
;
A
#
# COMPACT_ATOMS: atom_id res chain seq x y z
N MET A 1 21.56 -19.04 2.21
CA MET A 1 21.85 -18.76 0.79
C MET A 1 21.30 -17.38 0.49
N LEU A 2 22.15 -16.34 0.38
CA LEU A 2 21.72 -14.96 0.16
C LEU A 2 21.30 -14.78 -1.31
N ALA A 3 20.00 -14.64 -1.57
CA ALA A 3 19.47 -14.42 -2.91
C ALA A 3 19.88 -13.03 -3.43
N ARG A 4 20.50 -12.99 -4.61
CA ARG A 4 20.88 -11.76 -5.29
C ARG A 4 19.65 -11.17 -5.98
N THR A 5 19.00 -10.21 -5.33
CA THR A 5 17.85 -9.50 -5.88
C THR A 5 18.28 -8.66 -7.09
N ARG A 6 17.70 -8.89 -8.27
CA ARG A 6 17.91 -8.02 -9.44
C ARG A 6 17.09 -6.74 -9.26
N SER A 7 17.71 -5.68 -8.74
CA SER A 7 17.09 -4.34 -8.70
C SER A 7 17.35 -3.58 -10.01
N ARG A 8 16.35 -2.85 -10.49
CA ARG A 8 16.54 -1.81 -11.51
C ARG A 8 16.33 -0.46 -10.84
N ASN A 9 17.32 0.43 -10.95
CA ASN A 9 17.19 1.80 -10.48
C ASN A 9 16.15 2.49 -11.36
N ILE A 10 15.07 2.99 -10.76
CA ILE A 10 14.19 3.94 -11.42
C ILE A 10 14.58 5.32 -10.89
N ALA A 11 15.23 6.10 -11.75
CA ALA A 11 15.30 7.53 -11.54
C ALA A 11 13.97 8.12 -12.04
N PHE A 12 13.14 8.62 -11.14
CA PHE A 12 12.12 9.59 -11.55
C PHE A 12 12.88 10.82 -12.06
N ALA A 13 12.76 11.10 -13.36
CA ALA A 13 13.41 12.25 -13.96
C ALA A 13 12.99 13.51 -13.20
N SER A 14 13.97 14.27 -12.73
CA SER A 14 13.78 15.57 -12.12
C SER A 14 13.28 16.56 -13.17
N LEU A 15 11.97 16.57 -13.42
CA LEU A 15 11.30 17.65 -14.12
C LEU A 15 10.62 18.54 -13.07
N GLY A 16 11.45 19.36 -12.43
CA GLY A 16 11.20 20.80 -12.22
C GLY A 16 9.95 21.33 -11.53
N LEU A 17 8.95 20.55 -11.08
CA LEU A 17 7.78 21.16 -10.41
C LEU A 17 7.23 20.47 -9.17
N TYR A 18 7.63 19.24 -8.81
CA TYR A 18 7.15 18.61 -7.58
C TYR A 18 8.22 17.68 -6.97
N GLY A 19 8.78 18.09 -5.83
CA GLY A 19 9.41 17.20 -4.85
C GLY A 19 10.83 16.72 -5.15
N ILE A 20 11.72 16.90 -4.18
CA ILE A 20 13.11 16.46 -4.21
C ILE A 20 13.18 14.94 -3.95
N VAL A 21 13.47 14.13 -4.98
CA VAL A 21 13.77 12.69 -4.82
C VAL A 21 15.20 12.52 -4.31
N ARG A 22 15.47 12.80 -3.02
CA ARG A 22 16.84 12.72 -2.44
C ARG A 22 17.34 11.28 -2.19
N ARG A 23 16.54 10.25 -2.49
CA ARG A 23 16.96 8.84 -2.48
C ARG A 23 16.46 8.14 -3.74
N GLN A 24 17.34 7.39 -4.44
CA GLN A 24 16.93 6.55 -5.55
C GLN A 24 15.94 5.49 -5.05
N ALA A 25 14.70 5.54 -5.55
CA ALA A 25 13.76 4.46 -5.36
C ALA A 25 14.09 3.34 -6.36
N GLN A 26 14.26 2.12 -5.87
CA GLN A 26 14.47 0.96 -6.73
C GLN A 26 13.14 0.23 -6.89
N LEU A 27 12.80 -0.13 -8.13
CA LEU A 27 11.85 -1.22 -8.34
C LEU A 27 12.60 -2.53 -8.13
N VAL A 28 12.21 -3.24 -7.09
CA VAL A 28 12.80 -4.52 -6.70
C VAL A 28 11.74 -5.59 -6.86
N LYS A 29 12.04 -6.65 -7.60
CA LYS A 29 11.21 -7.86 -7.58
C LYS A 29 11.60 -8.68 -6.35
N CYS A 30 10.66 -8.89 -5.43
CA CYS A 30 10.90 -9.76 -4.27
C CYS A 30 11.06 -11.21 -4.75
N ASP A 31 12.15 -11.89 -4.43
CA ASP A 31 12.36 -13.28 -4.85
C ASP A 31 11.36 -14.26 -4.19
N ASN A 32 10.76 -13.85 -3.08
CA ASN A 32 9.84 -14.69 -2.33
C ASN A 32 8.38 -14.58 -2.81
N CYS A 33 7.86 -13.36 -2.97
CA CYS A 33 6.49 -13.16 -3.47
C CYS A 33 6.39 -12.81 -4.96
N GLN A 34 7.53 -12.63 -5.64
CA GLN A 34 7.63 -12.24 -7.06
C GLN A 34 6.98 -10.89 -7.39
N LEU A 35 6.54 -10.13 -6.38
CA LEU A 35 5.96 -8.80 -6.53
C LEU A 35 7.03 -7.74 -6.73
N ILE A 36 6.71 -6.72 -7.52
CA ILE A 36 7.54 -5.53 -7.71
C ILE A 36 7.21 -4.53 -6.61
N GLN A 37 8.22 -4.07 -5.86
CA GLN A 37 8.09 -3.13 -4.75
C GLN A 37 9.05 -1.95 -4.91
N LEU A 38 8.70 -0.81 -4.31
CA LEU A 38 9.60 0.33 -4.15
C LEU A 38 10.51 0.15 -2.93
N ASN A 39 11.81 0.42 -3.09
CA ASN A 39 12.82 0.35 -2.03
C ASN A 39 13.63 1.67 -1.97
N PRO A 40 13.90 2.27 -0.80
CA PRO A 40 13.53 1.82 0.53
C PRO A 40 12.01 1.84 0.76
N ARG A 41 11.50 0.83 1.46
CA ARG A 41 10.15 0.90 2.02
C ARG A 41 10.08 2.09 2.98
N PRO A 42 8.95 2.81 3.08
CA PRO A 42 8.79 3.88 4.06
C PRO A 42 9.19 3.38 5.45
N ILE A 43 10.19 4.01 6.05
CA ILE A 43 10.77 3.59 7.35
C ILE A 43 10.18 4.33 8.55
N ALA A 44 9.47 5.43 8.32
CA ALA A 44 8.75 6.16 9.35
C ALA A 44 7.25 5.82 9.29
N PRO A 45 6.60 5.50 10.43
CA PRO A 45 5.16 5.27 10.46
C PRO A 45 4.36 6.51 10.07
N GLY A 46 3.27 6.29 9.34
CA GLY A 46 2.28 7.30 8.96
C GLY A 46 0.89 6.68 8.82
N ASN A 47 0.02 7.33 8.05
CA ASN A 47 -1.28 6.81 7.67
C ASN A 47 -1.15 5.96 6.41
N ILE A 48 -1.56 4.69 6.46
CA ILE A 48 -1.62 3.81 5.29
C ILE A 48 -3.06 3.38 5.01
N LEU A 49 -3.45 3.42 3.74
CA LEU A 49 -4.63 2.74 3.22
C LEU A 49 -4.22 1.55 2.35
N ASP A 50 -4.72 0.37 2.65
CA ASP A 50 -4.64 -0.80 1.76
C ASP A 50 -5.99 -1.13 1.14
N VAL A 51 -6.06 -1.04 -0.18
CA VAL A 51 -7.28 -1.26 -0.96
C VAL A 51 -7.31 -2.71 -1.44
N GLY A 52 -8.41 -3.41 -1.14
CA GLY A 52 -8.47 -4.87 -1.32
C GLY A 52 -7.66 -5.60 -0.24
N CYS A 53 -7.74 -5.13 1.00
CA CYS A 53 -6.88 -5.63 2.09
C CYS A 53 -7.24 -7.04 2.59
N ALA A 54 -8.32 -7.64 2.08
CA ALA A 54 -8.93 -8.85 2.61
C ALA A 54 -9.14 -8.73 4.13
N THR A 55 -8.48 -9.58 4.94
CA THR A 55 -8.61 -9.54 6.40
C THR A 55 -7.64 -8.56 7.06
N GLY A 56 -6.75 -7.90 6.30
CA GLY A 56 -5.66 -7.07 6.82
C GLY A 56 -4.49 -7.86 7.45
N SER A 57 -4.70 -9.15 7.73
CA SER A 57 -3.71 -10.08 8.28
C SER A 57 -3.19 -11.09 7.25
N SER A 58 -3.53 -10.91 5.97
CA SER A 58 -3.21 -11.86 4.90
C SER A 58 -1.73 -12.23 4.89
N LEU A 59 -1.47 -13.55 4.83
CA LEU A 59 -0.13 -14.08 4.60
C LEU A 59 0.26 -13.77 3.16
N TYR A 60 1.19 -12.85 2.99
CA TYR A 60 1.90 -12.77 1.72
C TYR A 60 2.79 -13.99 1.58
N PRO A 61 3.19 -14.37 0.35
CA PRO A 61 4.18 -15.43 0.18
C PRO A 61 5.43 -15.18 1.03
N CYS A 62 5.79 -13.91 1.25
CA CYS A 62 6.91 -13.44 2.10
C CYS A 62 6.61 -13.38 3.62
N GLY A 63 5.56 -14.05 4.08
CA GLY A 63 5.11 -14.05 5.48
C GLY A 63 4.20 -12.86 5.81
N VAL A 64 3.98 -12.61 7.10
CA VAL A 64 3.12 -11.52 7.60
C VAL A 64 3.76 -10.13 7.45
N SER A 65 5.05 -10.06 7.11
CA SER A 65 5.79 -8.81 7.00
C SER A 65 5.19 -7.92 5.91
N GLY A 66 4.70 -6.75 6.31
CA GLY A 66 3.98 -5.82 5.46
C GLY A 66 2.46 -5.96 5.45
N SER A 67 1.86 -6.91 6.18
CA SER A 67 0.40 -6.90 6.42
C SER A 67 -0.03 -5.67 7.21
N LEU A 68 -1.31 -5.29 7.17
CA LEU A 68 -1.80 -4.19 8.02
C LEU A 68 -1.58 -4.53 9.51
N LEU A 69 -1.73 -5.79 9.89
CA LEU A 69 -1.43 -6.24 11.25
C LEU A 69 0.04 -6.01 11.63
N ASP A 70 0.99 -6.37 10.77
CA ASP A 70 2.44 -6.12 10.99
C ASP A 70 2.80 -4.63 10.94
N LEU A 71 2.16 -3.84 10.08
CA LEU A 71 2.39 -2.39 10.05
C LEU A 71 1.87 -1.72 11.32
N ARG A 72 0.73 -2.17 11.83
CA ARG A 72 0.17 -1.70 13.11
C ARG A 72 1.13 -1.98 14.27
N THR A 73 1.73 -3.17 14.36
CA THR A 73 2.71 -3.48 15.43
C THR A 73 3.99 -2.63 15.31
N ARG A 74 4.27 -2.09 14.12
CA ARG A 74 5.36 -1.14 13.86
C ARG A 74 4.95 0.34 14.03
N GLY A 75 3.76 0.62 14.55
CA GLY A 75 3.28 1.96 14.88
C GLY A 75 2.58 2.71 13.75
N TRP A 76 2.23 2.04 12.64
CA TRP A 76 1.44 2.68 11.58
C TRP A 76 -0.02 2.85 11.99
N ASN A 77 -0.63 3.95 11.55
CA ASN A 77 -2.07 4.10 11.56
C ASN A 77 -2.65 3.40 10.32
N VAL A 78 -3.23 2.22 10.53
CA VAL A 78 -3.60 1.30 9.45
C VAL A 78 -5.07 1.41 9.11
N HIS A 79 -5.34 1.58 7.83
CA HIS A 79 -6.68 1.63 7.24
C HIS A 79 -6.75 0.61 6.11
N GLY A 80 -7.91 -0.01 5.95
CA GLY A 80 -8.17 -0.91 4.84
C GLY A 80 -9.58 -0.79 4.28
N CYS A 81 -9.77 -1.22 3.05
CA CYS A 81 -11.10 -1.54 2.55
C CYS A 81 -11.10 -2.83 1.73
N ASP A 82 -12.20 -3.56 1.79
CA ASP A 82 -12.40 -4.78 0.98
C ASP A 82 -13.88 -4.98 0.62
N ILE A 83 -14.14 -5.42 -0.61
CA ILE A 83 -15.50 -5.69 -1.09
C ILE A 83 -16.16 -6.89 -0.40
N ASN A 84 -15.36 -7.77 0.22
CA ASN A 84 -15.87 -8.93 0.93
C ASN A 84 -16.18 -8.57 2.40
N PRO A 85 -17.46 -8.48 2.79
CA PRO A 85 -17.83 -8.07 4.14
C PRO A 85 -17.32 -9.02 5.23
N ARG A 86 -17.20 -10.33 4.94
CA ARG A 86 -16.66 -11.30 5.90
C ARG A 86 -15.17 -11.08 6.15
N ALA A 87 -14.42 -10.71 5.12
CA ALA A 87 -12.99 -10.43 5.27
C ALA A 87 -12.77 -9.17 6.09
N ALA A 88 -13.55 -8.11 5.81
CA ALA A 88 -13.55 -6.89 6.60
C ALA A 88 -13.90 -7.15 8.07
N GLU A 89 -14.94 -7.93 8.35
CA GLU A 89 -15.36 -8.29 9.71
C GLU A 89 -14.25 -9.00 10.50
N VAL A 90 -13.52 -9.94 9.88
CA VAL A 90 -12.38 -10.60 10.51
C VAL A 90 -11.30 -9.59 10.93
N GLY A 91 -10.96 -8.66 10.03
CA GLY A 91 -9.95 -7.64 10.31
C GLY A 91 -10.40 -6.61 11.35
N GLN A 92 -11.68 -6.24 11.33
CA GLN A 92 -12.32 -5.42 12.37
C GLN A 92 -12.29 -6.12 13.73
N GLY A 93 -12.53 -7.43 13.78
CA GLY A 93 -12.42 -8.25 14.99
C GLY A 93 -11.01 -8.29 15.58
N MET A 94 -9.98 -7.99 14.78
CA MET A 94 -8.59 -7.80 15.23
C MET A 94 -8.31 -6.34 15.67
N GLY A 95 -9.32 -5.46 15.64
CA GLY A 95 -9.23 -4.05 16.03
C GLY A 95 -8.55 -3.15 15.00
N MET A 96 -8.60 -3.49 13.71
CA MET A 96 -8.13 -2.64 12.60
C MET A 96 -9.30 -1.82 12.03
N ASP A 97 -9.02 -0.61 11.51
CA ASP A 97 -10.00 0.18 10.76
C ASP A 97 -10.09 -0.36 9.32
N ILE A 98 -10.98 -1.34 9.11
CA ILE A 98 -11.25 -1.91 7.80
C ILE A 98 -12.71 -1.65 7.45
N ARG A 99 -12.95 -1.08 6.27
CA ARG A 99 -14.28 -0.73 5.76
C ARG A 99 -14.72 -1.70 4.66
N VAL A 100 -16.03 -1.94 4.56
CA VAL A 100 -16.60 -2.73 3.48
C VAL A 100 -16.71 -1.88 2.22
N GLY A 101 -16.41 -2.47 1.06
CA GLY A 101 -16.51 -1.84 -0.26
C GLY A 101 -15.15 -1.55 -0.91
N GLY A 102 -15.19 -1.09 -2.15
CA GLY A 102 -14.01 -0.62 -2.89
C GLY A 102 -13.62 0.80 -2.48
N ILE A 103 -12.47 1.28 -2.96
CA ILE A 103 -11.97 2.64 -2.67
C ILE A 103 -12.94 3.73 -3.12
N THR A 104 -13.63 3.52 -4.24
CA THR A 104 -14.61 4.46 -4.83
C THR A 104 -15.84 4.68 -3.95
N GLU A 105 -16.06 3.80 -2.98
CA GLU A 105 -17.19 3.86 -2.04
C GLU A 105 -16.78 4.46 -0.69
N GLN A 106 -15.48 4.69 -0.48
CA GLN A 106 -14.98 5.15 0.81
C GLN A 106 -15.01 6.68 0.92
N THR A 107 -15.54 7.16 2.03
CA THR A 107 -15.50 8.58 2.39
C THR A 107 -14.30 8.84 3.30
N TYR A 108 -13.16 9.11 2.68
CA TYR A 108 -11.98 9.64 3.36
C TYR A 108 -11.77 11.11 2.95
N PRO A 109 -11.28 11.97 3.85
CA PRO A 109 -10.84 13.31 3.46
C PRO A 109 -9.73 13.22 2.39
N ILE A 110 -9.68 14.20 1.49
CA ILE A 110 -8.59 14.29 0.52
C ILE A 110 -7.24 14.43 1.24
N SER A 111 -6.17 13.91 0.64
CA SER A 111 -4.82 14.00 1.23
C SER A 111 -4.68 13.45 2.66
N THR A 112 -5.37 12.35 2.97
CA THR A 112 -5.32 11.69 4.30
C THR A 112 -4.11 10.76 4.49
N PHE A 113 -3.72 10.02 3.44
CA PHE A 113 -2.80 8.90 3.58
C PHE A 113 -1.40 9.21 3.07
N ASP A 114 -0.39 8.87 3.85
CA ASP A 114 1.01 8.95 3.41
C ASP A 114 1.35 7.81 2.43
N VAL A 115 0.63 6.68 2.52
CA VAL A 115 0.75 5.53 1.60
C VAL A 115 -0.64 5.02 1.22
N VAL A 116 -0.89 4.88 -0.09
CA VAL A 116 -2.04 4.12 -0.62
C VAL A 116 -1.50 2.91 -1.37
N ARG A 117 -1.99 1.73 -1.01
CA ARG A 117 -1.52 0.44 -1.52
C ARG A 117 -2.64 -0.29 -2.24
N PHE A 118 -2.28 -0.91 -3.37
CA PHE A 118 -3.14 -1.82 -4.13
C PHE A 118 -2.42 -3.16 -4.30
N ASN A 119 -2.42 -3.99 -3.26
CA ASN A 119 -1.79 -5.30 -3.32
C ASN A 119 -2.78 -6.34 -3.84
N HIS A 120 -2.42 -7.06 -4.91
CA HIS A 120 -3.26 -8.10 -5.51
C HIS A 120 -4.68 -7.65 -5.82
N LEU A 121 -4.84 -6.45 -6.39
CA LEU A 121 -6.13 -5.85 -6.69
C LEU A 121 -6.23 -5.36 -8.14
N LEU A 122 -5.23 -4.61 -8.62
CA LEU A 122 -5.33 -3.94 -9.92
C LEU A 122 -5.44 -4.92 -11.09
N GLU A 123 -4.86 -6.12 -10.96
CA GLU A 123 -4.87 -7.15 -12.00
C GLU A 123 -6.25 -7.76 -12.28
N HIS A 124 -7.17 -7.68 -11.32
CA HIS A 124 -8.54 -8.21 -11.45
C HIS A 124 -9.60 -7.14 -11.18
N SER A 125 -9.20 -5.90 -10.91
CA SER A 125 -10.11 -4.78 -10.76
C SER A 125 -10.86 -4.52 -12.07
N ARG A 126 -12.17 -4.26 -11.95
CA ARG A 126 -13.03 -3.85 -13.07
C ARG A 126 -12.68 -2.45 -13.59
N SER A 127 -12.17 -1.60 -12.70
CA SER A 127 -11.88 -0.19 -12.97
C SER A 127 -10.54 0.24 -12.36
N PRO A 128 -9.40 -0.31 -12.81
CA PRO A 128 -8.10 -0.01 -12.21
C PRO A 128 -7.71 1.46 -12.34
N LYS A 129 -8.16 2.15 -13.39
CA LYS A 129 -7.92 3.59 -13.58
C LYS A 129 -8.64 4.45 -12.53
N ASP A 130 -9.88 4.10 -12.19
CA ASP A 130 -10.64 4.85 -11.19
C ASP A 130 -10.07 4.61 -9.79
N ASN A 131 -9.72 3.35 -9.48
CA ASN A 131 -9.00 3.02 -8.26
C ASN A 131 -7.72 3.85 -8.07
N LEU A 132 -6.91 3.99 -9.13
CA LEU A 132 -5.70 4.80 -9.11
C LEU A 132 -5.99 6.29 -8.96
N ARG A 133 -7.03 6.82 -9.61
CA ARG A 133 -7.44 8.23 -9.49
C ARG A 133 -7.86 8.58 -8.07
N ASP A 134 -8.67 7.74 -7.46
CA ASP A 134 -9.15 7.95 -6.09
C ASP A 134 -8.00 7.77 -5.10
N GLY A 135 -7.15 6.77 -5.31
CA GLY A 135 -5.94 6.57 -4.51
C GLY A 135 -5.02 7.80 -4.56
N TYR A 136 -4.85 8.40 -5.74
CA TYR A 136 -4.09 9.62 -5.91
C TYR A 136 -4.71 10.81 -5.16
N THR A 137 -6.03 10.95 -5.19
CA THR A 137 -6.75 12.03 -4.48
C THR A 137 -6.58 11.93 -2.97
N LEU A 138 -6.47 10.71 -2.45
CA LEU A 138 -6.31 10.44 -1.02
C LEU A 138 -4.85 10.53 -0.54
N LEU A 139 -3.87 10.55 -1.44
CA LEU A 139 -2.46 10.69 -1.07
C LEU A 139 -2.17 12.09 -0.51
N ALA A 140 -1.52 12.11 0.65
CA ALA A 140 -1.09 13.33 1.30
C ALA A 140 -0.06 14.05 0.42
N SER A 141 -0.27 15.35 0.19
CA SER A 141 0.69 16.21 -0.49
C SER A 141 1.82 16.59 0.48
N ARG A 142 2.66 15.63 0.86
CA ARG A 142 3.82 15.89 1.71
C ARG A 142 5.11 15.77 0.90
N PRO A 143 6.05 16.73 1.04
CA PRO A 143 7.40 16.52 0.54
C PRO A 143 8.03 15.35 1.32
N ILE A 144 8.42 14.30 0.59
CA ILE A 144 9.22 13.18 1.09
C ILE A 144 10.67 13.62 1.22
#